data_AF-A0A392R8F7-F1
#
_entry.id   AF-A0A392R8F7-F1
#
_cell.length_a   1.000
_cell.length_b   1.000
_cell.length_c   1.000
_cell.angle_alpha   90.00
_cell.angle_beta   90.00
_cell.angle_gamma   90.00
#
_symmetry.space_group_name_H-M   'P 1'
#
loop_
_entity.id
_entity.type
_entity.pdbx_description
1 polymer ?
#
loop_
_entity_poly.entity_id
_entity_poly.type
_entity_poly.pdbx_seq_one_letter_code
_entity_poly.pdbx_strand_id
1 'polypeptide(L)' 'MHPNLVAPVVSSPTHLLQVPGSKLRLLCSYGGHIMPRDNSLYYVGGDTRIVAVDRHSSLTHLCSHLSRNL' A
#
# COMPACT_ATOMS: atom_id res chain seq x y z
N MET A 1 -19.82 -19.46 -41.67
CA MET A 1 -20.05 -18.63 -40.47
C MET A 1 -19.96 -19.60 -39.30
N HIS A 2 -18.83 -19.83 -38.62
CA HIS A 2 -17.99 -18.88 -37.88
C HIS A 2 -16.57 -19.49 -37.72
N PRO A 3 -15.47 -18.75 -37.95
CA PRO A 3 -14.14 -19.23 -37.56
C PRO A 3 -13.95 -19.07 -36.05
N ASN A 4 -13.42 -20.12 -35.40
CA ASN A 4 -12.96 -20.08 -34.02
C ASN A 4 -11.75 -19.14 -33.93
N LEU A 5 -11.93 -18.01 -33.24
CA LEU A 5 -10.85 -17.09 -32.92
C LEU A 5 -10.09 -17.63 -31.70
N VAL A 6 -9.04 -18.41 -31.93
CA VAL A 6 -8.08 -18.76 -30.87
C VAL A 6 -7.30 -17.49 -30.56
N ALA A 7 -7.62 -16.82 -29.44
CA ALA A 7 -6.83 -15.70 -28.95
C ALA A 7 -5.41 -16.20 -28.61
N PRO A 8 -4.34 -15.45 -28.96
CA PRO A 8 -2.99 -15.82 -28.57
C PRO A 8 -2.87 -15.73 -27.06
N VAL A 9 -2.55 -16.85 -26.41
CA VAL A 9 -2.08 -16.88 -25.02
C VAL A 9 -0.73 -16.17 -24.97
N VAL A 10 -0.77 -14.85 -24.78
CA VAL A 10 0.43 -14.05 -24.53
C VAL A 10 0.93 -14.39 -23.13
N SER A 11 2.00 -15.16 -23.09
CA SER A 11 2.85 -15.37 -21.93
C SER A 11 3.58 -14.07 -21.58
N SER A 12 2.95 -13.19 -20.81
CA SER A 12 3.60 -12.03 -20.20
C SER A 12 3.56 -12.15 -18.67
N PRO A 13 4.66 -11.84 -17.97
CA PRO A 13 4.70 -11.90 -16.51
C PRO A 13 3.65 -10.93 -15.99
N THR A 14 2.84 -11.38 -15.04
CA THR A 14 1.74 -10.65 -14.39
C THR A 14 2.22 -9.32 -13.81
N HIS A 15 2.32 -8.28 -14.63
CA HIS A 15 2.40 -6.91 -14.16
C HIS A 15 0.99 -6.56 -13.70
N LEU A 16 0.73 -6.84 -12.41
CA LEU A 16 -0.51 -6.54 -11.71
C LEU A 16 -1.08 -5.24 -12.26
N LEU A 17 -2.26 -5.32 -12.89
CA LEU A 17 -2.89 -4.24 -13.64
C LEU A 17 -2.63 -2.91 -12.94
N GLN A 18 -1.76 -2.09 -13.53
CA GLN A 18 -1.42 -0.80 -12.96
C GLN A 18 -2.65 0.07 -13.15
N VAL A 19 -3.56 0.03 -12.18
CA VAL A 19 -4.74 0.89 -12.16
C VAL A 19 -4.21 2.33 -12.10
N PRO A 20 -4.44 3.15 -13.15
CA PRO A 20 -4.05 4.55 -13.14
C PRO A 20 -4.70 5.23 -11.94
N GLY A 21 -3.90 5.85 -11.08
CA GLY A 21 -4.38 6.43 -9.81
C GLY A 21 -4.49 5.45 -8.64
N SER A 22 -3.89 4.26 -8.72
CA SER A 22 -3.81 3.34 -7.57
C SER A 22 -3.07 3.99 -6.39
N LYS A 23 -3.82 4.24 -5.31
CA LYS A 23 -3.27 4.71 -4.05
C LYS A 23 -2.80 3.54 -3.19
N LEU A 24 -1.63 3.68 -2.58
CA LEU A 24 -1.16 2.81 -1.51
C LEU A 24 -1.86 3.19 -0.22
N ARG A 25 -2.49 2.22 0.45
CA ARG A 25 -3.10 2.42 1.77
C ARG A 25 -2.13 1.90 2.83
N LEU A 26 -1.59 2.81 3.60
CA LEU A 26 -0.65 2.51 4.70
C LEU A 26 -1.40 2.58 6.02
N LEU A 27 -1.18 1.61 6.89
CA LEU A 27 -1.56 1.71 8.29
C LEU A 27 -0.44 2.46 9.02
N CYS A 28 -0.76 3.61 9.58
CA CYS A 28 0.20 4.44 10.29
C CYS A 28 -0.24 4.58 11.75
N SER A 29 0.68 4.27 12.66
CA SER A 29 0.48 4.40 14.10
C SER A 29 1.47 5.42 14.66
N TYR A 30 1.02 6.31 15.55
CA TYR A 30 1.83 7.39 16.14
C TYR A 30 1.43 7.68 17.60
N GLY A 31 2.38 8.21 18.39
CA GLY A 31 2.16 8.65 19.78
C GLY A 31 2.09 7.53 20.83
N GLY A 32 2.23 6.27 20.43
CA GLY A 32 2.30 5.10 21.31
C GLY A 32 3.70 4.49 21.40
N HIS A 33 3.78 3.31 22.03
CA HIS A 33 5.03 2.59 22.27
C HIS A 33 5.01 1.20 21.63
N ILE A 34 6.16 0.81 21.06
CA ILE A 34 6.39 -0.56 20.62
C ILE A 34 6.85 -1.36 21.84
N MET A 35 6.05 -2.32 22.26
CA MET A 35 6.32 -3.20 23.39
C MET A 35 6.55 -4.64 22.93
N PRO A 36 7.56 -5.34 23.45
CA PRO A 36 7.73 -6.76 23.19
C PRO A 36 6.65 -7.57 23.92
N ARG A 37 6.10 -8.59 23.24
CA ARG A 37 5.26 -9.62 23.83
C ARG A 37 5.62 -10.97 23.22
N ASP A 38 6.13 -11.85 24.07
CA ASP A 38 6.59 -13.20 23.72
C ASP A 38 7.52 -13.15 22.49
N ASN A 39 7.02 -13.51 21.31
CA ASN A 39 7.77 -13.60 20.06
C ASN A 39 7.35 -12.54 19.03
N SER A 40 6.72 -11.45 19.46
CA SER A 40 6.19 -10.40 18.58
C SER A 40 6.24 -9.01 19.21
N LEU A 41 6.04 -7.98 18.39
CA LEU A 41 5.97 -6.59 18.81
C LEU A 41 4.52 -6.12 18.74
N TYR A 42 4.06 -5.41 19.76
CA TYR A 42 2.75 -4.77 19.79
C TYR A 42 2.91 -3.26 19.90
N TYR A 43 2.11 -2.53 19.14
CA TYR A 43 1.97 -1.09 19.32
C TYR A 43 0.90 -0.83 20.39
N VAL A 44 1.26 -0.14 21.46
CA VAL A 44 0.39 0.11 22.61
C VAL A 44 0.18 1.60 22.81
N GLY A 45 -1.07 2.00 22.99
CA GLY A 45 -1.47 3.41 23.06
C GLY A 45 -1.37 4.13 21.71
N GLY A 46 -1.48 5.46 21.75
CA GLY A 46 -1.43 6.31 20.55
C GLY A 46 -2.64 6.18 19.63
N ASP A 47 -2.49 6.73 18.43
CA ASP A 47 -3.48 6.71 17.36
C ASP A 47 -3.04 5.77 16.24
N THR A 48 -4.01 5.15 15.56
CA THR A 48 -3.76 4.34 14.36
C THR A 48 -4.75 4.72 13.27
N ARG A 49 -4.24 5.11 12.10
CA ARG A 49 -5.04 5.60 10.97
C ARG A 49 -4.56 5.01 9.66
N ILE A 50 -5.49 4.83 8.72
CA ILE A 50 -5.14 4.43 7.36
C ILE A 50 -4.92 5.70 6.53
N VAL A 51 -3.74 5.84 5.93
CA VAL A 51 -3.36 6.95 5.07
C VAL A 51 -3.23 6.45 3.64
N ALA A 52 -3.91 7.11 2.70
CA ALA A 52 -3.85 6.78 1.28
C ALA A 52 -2.89 7.74 0.55
N VAL A 53 -1.82 7.21 -0.03
CA VAL A 53 -0.79 7.97 -0.75
C VAL A 53 -0.63 7.47 -2.18
N ASP A 54 -0.07 8.30 -3.07
CA ASP A 54 0.26 7.85 -4.42
C ASP A 54 1.35 6.76 -4.38
N ARG A 55 1.22 5.71 -5.21
CA ARG A 55 2.17 4.58 -5.24
C ARG A 55 3.58 5.01 -5.60
N HIS A 56 3.74 6.07 -6.39
CA HIS A 56 5.02 6.60 -6.86
C HIS A 56 5.46 7.86 -6.09
N SER A 57 4.85 8.11 -4.92
CA SER A 57 5.25 9.20 -4.01
C SER A 57 6.72 9.05 -3.56
N SER A 58 7.45 10.16 -3.54
CA SER A 58 8.77 10.20 -2.88
C SER A 58 8.64 10.07 -1.37
N LEU A 59 9.72 9.62 -0.70
CA LEU A 59 9.78 9.53 0.75
C LEU A 59 9.58 10.90 1.41
N THR A 60 10.18 11.96 0.87
CA THR A 60 10.02 13.33 1.39
C THR A 60 8.56 13.78 1.36
N HIS A 61 7.84 13.47 0.27
CA HIS A 61 6.43 13.82 0.15
C HIS A 61 5.57 13.00 1.12
N LEU A 62 5.89 11.71 1.30
CA LEU A 62 5.25 10.85 2.30
C LEU A 62 5.47 11.39 3.72
N CYS A 63 6.70 11.71 4.12
CA CYS A 63 7.00 12.27 5.44
C CYS A 63 6.26 13.58 5.70
N SER A 64 6.24 14.48 4.71
CA SER A 64 5.50 15.75 4.80
C SER A 64 3.99 15.51 4.91
N HIS A 65 3.47 14.51 4.22
CA HIS A 65 2.06 14.12 4.31
C HIS A 65 1.72 13.57 5.69
N LEU A 66 2.54 12.67 6.23
CA LEU A 66 2.35 12.07 7.55
C LEU A 66 2.41 13.13 8.66
N SER A 67 3.42 14.00 8.64
CA SER A 67 3.57 15.09 9.61
C SER A 67 2.40 16.07 9.68
N ARG A 68 1.58 16.16 8.62
CA ARG A 68 0.39 17.03 8.58
C ARG A 68 -0.89 16.30 8.99
N ASN A 69 -0.91 14.96 8.95
CA ASN A 69 -2.14 14.18 9.06
C ASN A 69 -2.17 13.23 10.28
N LEU A 70 -1.05 13.07 10.97
CA LEU A 70 -0.87 12.31 12.20
C LEU A 70 -0.32 13.24 13.29
#